data_AF-A0A9R1T385-F1
#
_entry.id   AF-A0A9R1T385-F1
#
_cell.length_a   1.000
_cell.length_b   1.000
_cell.length_c   1.000
_cell.angle_alpha   90.00
_cell.angle_beta   90.00
_cell.angle_gamma   90.00
#
_symmetry.space_group_name_H-M   'P 1'
#
loop_
_entity.id
_entity.type
_entity.pdbx_description
1 polymer ?
#
loop_
_entity_poly.entity_id
_entity_poly.type
_entity_poly.pdbx_seq_one_letter_code
_entity_poly.pdbx_strand_id
1 'polypeptide(L)'
;MKIIILEYFFLKMPSHEDDPYSQVAKSSLKLKNDETVSKKKKRKQEKKKKLVEVSKIVEEEEQPKHTVQRTKAELAFLKMQEKMQTERIKQKASKTHKQRVEEFNRHLDSLTEHFDIPKVSWTK
;
A
#
# COMPACT_ATOMS: atom_id res chain seq x y z
N MET A 1 20.98 24.52 -26.07
CA MET A 1 21.45 23.96 -24.78
C MET A 1 20.48 22.99 -24.10
N LYS A 2 19.15 23.04 -24.32
CA LYS A 2 18.19 22.06 -23.75
C LYS A 2 18.24 20.64 -24.33
N ILE A 3 18.80 20.46 -25.53
CA ILE A 3 18.91 19.15 -26.20
C ILE A 3 20.04 18.31 -25.61
N ILE A 4 21.16 18.96 -25.26
CA ILE A 4 22.37 18.27 -24.76
C ILE A 4 22.12 17.64 -23.38
N ILE A 5 21.39 18.33 -22.48
CA ILE A 5 21.12 17.81 -21.13
C ILE A 5 20.23 16.56 -21.16
N LEU A 6 19.31 16.45 -22.13
CA LEU A 6 18.42 15.29 -22.25
C LEU A 6 19.13 14.07 -22.86
N GLU A 7 20.13 14.26 -23.72
CA GLU A 7 20.99 13.16 -24.17
C GLU A 7 21.86 12.61 -23.02
N TYR A 8 22.39 13.48 -22.15
CA TYR A 8 23.17 13.04 -20.98
C TYR A 8 22.32 12.31 -19.93
N PHE A 9 21.04 12.65 -19.79
CA PHE A 9 20.13 11.94 -18.89
C PHE A 9 19.71 10.57 -19.45
N PHE A 10 19.58 10.44 -20.78
CA PHE A 10 19.23 9.18 -21.43
C PHE A 10 20.41 8.19 -21.47
N LEU A 11 21.66 8.69 -21.49
CA LEU A 11 22.89 7.87 -21.55
C LEU A 11 23.42 7.42 -20.18
N LYS A 12 22.72 7.70 -19.07
CA LYS A 12 23.11 7.28 -17.71
C LYS A 12 22.06 6.39 -17.05
N MET A 13 21.38 5.55 -17.82
CA MET A 13 20.63 4.42 -17.24
C MET A 13 21.63 3.35 -16.79
N PRO A 14 21.58 2.89 -15.53
CA PRO A 14 22.42 1.80 -15.06
C PRO A 14 22.15 0.55 -15.91
N SER A 15 23.24 -0.04 -16.39
CA SER A 15 23.23 -1.29 -17.15
C SER A 15 22.61 -2.42 -16.34
N HIS A 16 21.94 -3.33 -17.06
CA HIS A 16 21.03 -4.40 -16.61
C HIS A 16 21.64 -5.48 -15.67
N GLU A 17 22.88 -5.27 -15.22
CA GLU A 17 23.70 -6.19 -14.42
C GLU A 17 23.53 -5.99 -12.90
N ASP A 18 23.06 -4.83 -12.43
CA ASP A 18 22.87 -4.54 -11.00
C ASP A 18 21.43 -4.72 -10.50
N ASP A 19 20.50 -5.17 -11.35
CA ASP A 19 19.12 -5.46 -10.96
C ASP A 19 19.03 -6.83 -10.27
N PRO A 20 18.75 -6.91 -8.94
CA PRO A 20 18.67 -8.18 -8.20
C PRO A 20 17.53 -9.10 -8.70
N TYR A 21 16.67 -8.62 -9.60
CA TYR A 21 15.60 -9.40 -10.23
C TYR A 21 15.86 -9.68 -11.73
N SER A 22 17.04 -9.36 -12.25
CA SER A 22 17.39 -9.56 -13.67
C SER A 22 17.27 -11.03 -14.10
N GLN A 23 17.58 -11.97 -13.18
CA GLN A 23 17.60 -13.41 -13.43
C GLN A 23 16.22 -14.09 -13.33
N VAL A 24 15.17 -13.36 -12.91
CA VAL A 24 13.82 -13.92 -12.80
C VAL A 24 13.18 -14.03 -14.19
N ALA A 25 12.53 -15.17 -14.46
CA ALA A 25 11.80 -15.40 -15.70
C ALA A 25 10.67 -14.36 -15.86
N LYS A 26 10.83 -13.43 -16.82
CA LYS A 26 9.88 -12.34 -17.10
C LYS A 26 8.64 -12.79 -17.90
N SER A 27 8.40 -14.09 -18.00
CA SER A 27 7.29 -14.63 -18.78
C SER A 27 5.98 -14.59 -17.99
N SER A 28 4.90 -14.21 -18.67
CA SER A 28 3.55 -14.29 -18.10
C SER A 28 3.18 -15.77 -17.90
N LEU A 29 2.88 -16.14 -16.65
CA LEU A 29 2.49 -17.51 -16.28
C LEU A 29 1.27 -17.97 -17.10
N LYS A 30 1.46 -19.00 -17.92
CA LYS A 30 0.37 -19.66 -18.66
C LYS A 30 0.00 -20.96 -17.95
N LEU A 31 -1.21 -21.00 -17.40
CA LEU A 31 -1.79 -22.22 -16.85
C LEU A 31 -2.41 -23.04 -17.97
N LYS A 32 -2.26 -24.36 -17.89
CA LYS A 32 -2.77 -25.32 -18.89
C LYS A 32 -4.29 -25.47 -18.74
N ASN A 33 -5.07 -24.45 -19.10
CA ASN A 33 -6.50 -24.55 -19.52
C ASN A 33 -7.13 -23.18 -19.75
N ASP A 34 -6.71 -22.43 -20.76
CA ASP A 34 -7.56 -21.32 -21.23
C ASP A 34 -7.46 -21.18 -22.75
N GLU A 35 -8.32 -21.93 -23.45
CA GLU A 35 -8.77 -21.54 -24.78
C GLU A 35 -9.71 -20.36 -24.63
N THR A 36 -9.31 -19.25 -25.22
CA THR A 36 -10.05 -17.99 -25.21
C THR A 36 -11.39 -18.09 -25.95
N VAL A 37 -12.34 -17.24 -25.52
CA VAL A 37 -13.48 -16.63 -26.25
C VAL A 37 -14.88 -17.09 -25.80
N SER A 38 -15.56 -16.25 -25.01
CA SER A 38 -16.84 -15.64 -25.40
C SER A 38 -17.39 -14.68 -24.33
N LYS A 39 -18.00 -13.61 -24.84
CA LYS A 39 -18.26 -12.34 -24.20
C LYS A 39 -19.49 -12.37 -23.26
N LYS A 40 -19.39 -11.62 -22.16
CA LYS A 40 -20.47 -10.77 -21.58
C LYS A 40 -21.56 -11.35 -20.66
N LYS A 41 -21.52 -12.62 -20.20
CA LYS A 41 -22.49 -13.11 -19.17
C LYS A 41 -21.87 -13.87 -17.97
N LYS A 42 -20.57 -13.69 -17.69
CA LYS A 42 -19.82 -14.49 -16.69
C LYS A 42 -19.24 -13.70 -15.50
N ARG A 43 -19.62 -12.43 -15.31
CA ARG A 43 -19.04 -11.59 -14.22
C ARG A 43 -19.58 -11.89 -12.80
N LYS A 44 -20.75 -12.53 -12.66
CA LYS A 44 -21.35 -12.83 -11.35
C LYS A 44 -20.90 -14.17 -10.75
N GLN A 45 -20.45 -15.11 -11.59
CA GLN A 45 -20.02 -16.45 -11.14
C GLN A 45 -18.54 -16.50 -10.73
N GLU A 46 -17.70 -15.67 -11.34
CA GLU A 46 -16.25 -15.62 -11.05
C GLU A 46 -15.95 -15.08 -9.64
N LYS A 47 -16.74 -14.09 -9.16
CA LYS A 47 -16.64 -13.60 -7.77
C LYS A 47 -17.01 -14.66 -6.73
N LYS A 48 -17.96 -15.56 -7.03
CA LYS A 48 -18.34 -16.66 -6.12
C LYS A 48 -17.26 -17.74 -6.07
N LYS A 49 -16.59 -18.04 -7.19
CA LYS A 49 -15.49 -19.02 -7.20
C LYS A 49 -14.23 -18.51 -6.51
N LYS A 50 -13.87 -17.23 -6.69
CA LYS A 50 -12.75 -16.58 -5.99
C LYS A 50 -12.92 -16.52 -4.47
N LEU A 51 -14.15 -16.37 -3.96
CA LEU A 51 -14.41 -16.42 -2.51
C LEU A 51 -14.19 -17.82 -1.92
N VAL A 52 -14.55 -18.88 -2.65
CA VAL A 52 -14.44 -20.27 -2.19
C VAL A 52 -12.99 -20.77 -2.22
N GLU A 53 -12.19 -20.30 -3.18
CA GLU A 53 -10.78 -20.68 -3.30
C GLU A 53 -9.91 -19.99 -2.24
N VAL A 54 -10.24 -18.74 -1.88
CA VAL A 54 -9.61 -18.06 -0.73
C VAL A 54 -9.95 -18.76 0.60
N SER A 55 -11.16 -19.30 0.75
CA SER A 55 -11.52 -20.07 1.96
C SER A 55 -10.77 -21.40 2.09
N LYS A 56 -10.44 -22.07 0.97
CA LYS A 56 -9.67 -23.33 1.00
C LYS A 56 -8.18 -23.13 1.25
N ILE A 57 -7.60 -22.03 0.76
CA ILE A 57 -6.18 -21.72 0.98
C ILE A 57 -5.91 -21.33 2.45
N VAL A 58 -6.92 -20.85 3.18
CA VAL A 58 -6.83 -20.58 4.64
C VAL A 58 -6.81 -21.86 5.47
N GLU A 59 -7.25 -22.99 4.92
CA GLU A 59 -7.42 -24.25 5.66
C GLU A 59 -6.20 -25.19 5.57
N GLU A 60 -5.28 -24.95 4.62
CA GLU A 60 -4.19 -25.90 4.30
C GLU A 60 -2.77 -25.39 4.64
N GLU A 61 -2.60 -24.17 5.17
CA GLU A 61 -1.34 -23.70 5.78
C GLU A 61 -1.43 -23.65 7.32
N GLU A 62 -1.73 -24.79 7.94
CA GLU A 62 -1.21 -25.06 9.29
C GLU A 62 0.22 -25.57 9.18
N GLN A 63 1.12 -24.69 8.73
CA GLN A 63 2.54 -24.84 9.05
C GLN A 63 2.67 -24.82 10.58
N PRO A 64 3.51 -25.67 11.19
CA PRO A 64 3.66 -25.72 12.64
C PRO A 64 4.13 -24.34 13.10
N LYS A 65 3.19 -23.55 13.65
CA LYS A 65 3.46 -22.28 14.29
C LYS A 65 4.40 -22.62 15.43
N HIS A 66 5.70 -22.40 15.23
CA HIS A 66 6.66 -22.31 16.31
C HIS A 66 6.05 -21.31 17.28
N THR A 67 5.40 -21.79 18.34
CA THR A 67 4.76 -20.95 19.33
C THR A 67 5.89 -20.29 20.10
N VAL A 68 6.39 -19.20 19.56
CA VAL A 68 7.20 -18.26 20.34
C VAL A 68 6.31 -17.89 21.52
N GLN A 69 6.62 -18.46 22.68
CA GLN A 69 5.91 -18.20 23.92
C GLN A 69 5.97 -16.70 24.15
N ARG A 70 4.85 -16.03 23.92
CA ARG A 70 4.77 -14.58 24.04
C ARG A 70 5.05 -14.19 25.47
N THR A 71 5.88 -13.16 25.65
CA THR A 71 6.16 -12.66 27.00
C THR A 71 4.89 -12.06 27.63
N LYS A 72 4.83 -11.99 28.97
CA LYS A 72 3.68 -11.37 29.67
C LYS A 72 3.43 -9.93 29.17
N ALA A 73 4.50 -9.20 28.83
CA ALA A 73 4.43 -7.86 28.27
C ALA A 73 3.82 -7.86 26.85
N GLU A 74 4.22 -8.78 25.98
CA GLU A 74 3.64 -8.91 24.64
C GLU A 74 2.15 -9.29 24.68
N LEU A 75 1.76 -10.19 25.59
CA LEU A 75 0.35 -10.55 25.78
C LEU A 75 -0.49 -9.35 26.21
N ALA A 76 0.02 -8.53 27.14
CA ALA A 76 -0.65 -7.32 27.59
C ALA A 76 -0.78 -6.28 26.45
N PHE A 77 0.27 -6.10 25.65
CA PHE A 77 0.26 -5.21 24.50
C PHE A 77 -0.76 -5.64 23.44
N LEU A 78 -0.83 -6.94 23.11
CA LEU A 78 -1.79 -7.46 22.13
C LEU A 78 -3.23 -7.26 22.60
N LYS A 79 -3.51 -7.54 23.87
CA LYS A 79 -4.83 -7.30 24.46
C LYS A 79 -5.24 -5.82 24.38
N MET A 80 -4.29 -4.91 24.57
CA MET A 80 -4.52 -3.48 24.40
C MET A 80 -4.75 -3.12 22.92
N GLN A 81 -3.95 -3.67 22.02
CA GLN A 81 -4.06 -3.44 20.58
C GLN A 81 -5.40 -3.93 20.02
N GLU A 82 -5.88 -5.10 20.43
CA GLU A 82 -7.18 -5.65 20.04
C GLU A 82 -8.33 -4.73 20.47
N LYS A 83 -8.27 -4.20 21.69
CA LYS A 83 -9.25 -3.21 22.17
C LYS A 83 -9.27 -1.97 21.28
N MET A 84 -8.10 -1.37 21.04
CA MET A 84 -7.97 -0.15 20.21
C MET A 84 -8.26 -0.40 18.72
N GLN A 85 -8.11 -1.62 18.24
CA GLN A 85 -8.33 -1.97 16.84
C GLN A 85 -9.77 -1.73 16.43
N THR A 86 -10.74 -2.07 17.30
CA THR A 86 -12.17 -1.86 17.02
C THR A 86 -12.50 -0.38 16.80
N GLU A 87 -11.98 0.49 17.67
CA GLU A 87 -12.12 1.94 17.58
C GLU A 87 -11.43 2.48 16.32
N ARG A 88 -10.22 2.01 16.03
CA ARG A 88 -9.45 2.41 14.84
C ARG A 88 -10.15 2.00 13.55
N ILE A 89 -10.75 0.81 13.51
CA ILE A 89 -11.55 0.35 12.37
C ILE A 89 -12.75 1.26 12.20
N LYS A 90 -13.50 1.56 13.27
CA LYS A 90 -14.65 2.46 13.24
C LYS A 90 -14.28 3.86 12.74
N GLN A 91 -13.16 4.42 13.21
CA GLN A 91 -12.66 5.74 12.80
C GLN A 91 -12.16 5.75 11.34
N LYS A 92 -11.49 4.69 10.88
CA LYS A 92 -11.07 4.60 9.47
C LYS A 92 -12.25 4.40 8.53
N ALA A 93 -13.27 3.68 8.98
CA ALA A 93 -14.49 3.45 8.21
C ALA A 93 -15.39 4.69 8.14
N SER A 94 -15.35 5.58 9.14
CA SER A 94 -16.22 6.75 9.18
C SER A 94 -15.84 7.83 8.16
N LYS A 95 -14.56 7.97 7.82
CA LYS A 95 -14.09 9.01 6.89
C LYS A 95 -13.76 8.43 5.51
N THR A 96 -14.45 8.94 4.50
CA THR A 96 -14.10 8.67 3.10
C THR A 96 -12.75 9.29 2.74
N HIS A 97 -12.11 8.80 1.66
CA HIS A 97 -10.83 9.38 1.22
C HIS A 97 -10.95 10.86 0.87
N LYS A 98 -12.03 11.25 0.19
CA LYS A 98 -12.32 12.65 -0.16
C LYS A 98 -12.39 13.53 1.09
N GLN A 99 -13.13 13.12 2.11
CA GLN A 99 -13.21 13.85 3.39
C GLN A 99 -11.85 13.97 4.09
N ARG A 100 -11.01 12.93 4.02
CA ARG A 100 -9.64 12.99 4.57
C ARG A 100 -8.76 14.00 3.83
N VAL A 101 -8.90 14.08 2.51
CA VAL A 101 -8.18 15.06 1.68
C VAL A 101 -8.68 16.48 1.96
N GLU A 102 -10.00 16.66 2.07
CA GLU A 102 -10.59 17.96 2.42
C GLU A 102 -10.18 18.43 3.81
N GLU A 103 -10.21 17.56 4.82
CA GLU A 103 -9.75 17.88 6.18
C GLU A 103 -8.25 18.22 6.22
N PHE A 104 -7.44 17.49 5.45
CA PHE A 104 -6.01 17.79 5.30
C PHE A 104 -5.78 19.15 4.65
N ASN A 105 -6.49 19.46 3.56
CA ASN A 105 -6.38 20.75 2.89
C ASN A 105 -6.83 21.90 3.80
N ARG A 106 -7.95 21.74 4.51
CA ARG A 106 -8.40 22.72 5.51
C ARG A 106 -7.38 22.94 6.63
N HIS A 107 -6.66 21.89 7.03
CA HIS A 107 -5.59 22.01 8.02
C HIS A 107 -4.39 22.79 7.46
N LEU A 108 -3.99 22.53 6.22
CA LEU A 108 -2.93 23.28 5.53
C LEU A 108 -3.30 24.75 5.34
N ASP A 109 -4.54 25.06 4.98
CA ASP A 109 -5.01 26.45 4.83
C ASP A 109 -5.01 27.21 6.17
N SER A 110 -5.20 26.49 7.29
CA SER A 110 -5.16 27.07 8.63
C SER A 110 -3.75 27.17 9.20
N LEU A 111 -2.76 26.50 8.61
CA LEU A 111 -1.38 26.54 9.09
C LEU A 111 -0.76 27.87 8.70
N THR A 112 -0.13 28.52 9.67
CA THR A 112 0.59 29.78 9.46
C THR A 112 1.76 29.54 8.51
N GLU A 113 1.84 30.34 7.45
CA GLU A 113 2.96 30.29 6.51
C GLU A 113 4.30 30.57 7.19
N HIS A 114 4.30 31.40 8.24
CA HIS A 114 5.50 31.79 8.98
C HIS A 114 5.41 31.29 10.41
N PHE A 115 6.39 30.47 10.79
CA PHE A 115 6.52 29.90 12.13
C PHE A 115 7.42 30.74 13.05
N ASP A 116 7.87 31.91 12.58
CA ASP A 116 8.76 32.81 13.31
C ASP A 116 8.16 34.22 13.37
N ILE A 117 8.46 34.94 14.46
CA ILE A 117 7.93 36.28 14.70
C ILE A 117 8.73 37.26 13.84
N PRO A 118 8.07 38.14 13.05
CA PRO A 118 8.79 39.12 12.27
C PRO A 118 9.67 39.97 13.19
N LYS A 119 10.95 40.11 12.83
CA LYS A 119 11.90 40.91 13.60
C LYS A 119 11.48 42.38 13.52
N VAL A 120 11.30 43.02 14.67
CA VAL A 120 11.00 44.45 14.74
C VAL A 120 12.30 45.23 14.55
N SER A 121 12.71 45.44 13.29
CA SER A 121 13.67 46.50 12.97
C SER A 121 12.92 47.84 12.96
N TRP A 122 13.29 48.74 13.87
CA TRP A 122 12.88 50.14 13.81
C TRP A 122 13.52 50.80 12.59
N THR A 123 12.80 50.89 11.47
CA THR A 123 12.93 51.96 10.46
C THR A 123 11.88 51.79 9.36
N LYS A 124 11.40 52.94 8.87
CA LYS A 124 10.45 53.10 7.76
C LYS A 124 11.19 53.47 6.48
#